data_AF-A0A6M4WZP4-F1
#
_entry.id   AF-A0A6M4WZP4-F1
#
_cell.length_a   1.000
_cell.length_b   1.000
_cell.length_c   1.000
_cell.angle_alpha   90.00
_cell.angle_beta   90.00
_cell.angle_gamma   90.00
#
_symmetry.space_group_name_H-M   'P 1'
#
loop_
_entity.id
_entity.type
_entity.pdbx_description
1 polymer ?
#
loop_
_entity_poly.entity_id
_entity_poly.type
_entity_poly.pdbx_seq_one_letter_code
_entity_poly.pdbx_strand_id
1 'polypeptide(L)'
;MRKPVALRLSAALGTLALAAATGVVLSMPTASAAGAGATGYATQNGGTTGGAGGTTVKATTGTQIHEALCGRAGTSTPITIQVEGTVTVGNTAKVSGAGCNTAAGVIELKGISNVTLVGVGSGAVFDQIGIHIRQSSNIIVQNVTVQNVKKSGSPTSNGGDAIGMEADVHNVWVDHATLIASGGESEGFDGLFDMKDNTQYVTLSYSILRNSGRGGLVGSSDSDLANGPVTFHHNRYENIDSRTPLLRGATAHIYNNYYVSLNESGINPRAGGKAKVDNNYFKDSKDVLGTFYTDLPGYWQVSGNVFDNVTWSAPGEDNNPAGPNPTSNTTVSIPYSYSLDAASCVPSIVTATAGANNGLKVSDGNCAATTPTATATSTPTSTATATPTATATPTATATSTPGGTNLSIGADSDGSSKASGTSYGNVRDGDTSTYWSPAGSTGSISIKWGSATTVSKINIREASGATGNIGSWRVLNADTGALLTSGSGAGAISFTSTSLKKVTFEITGSSAVPRVAEFETYA
;
A
#
# COMPACT_ATOMS: atom_id res chain seq x y z
N MET A 1 54.79 79.82 9.22
CA MET A 1 54.47 80.61 8.02
C MET A 1 53.10 80.22 7.49
N ARG A 2 52.18 81.21 7.47
CA ARG A 2 51.18 81.52 6.43
C ARG A 2 50.07 80.50 6.08
N LYS A 3 48.85 80.92 6.49
CA LYS A 3 47.44 80.67 6.08
C LYS A 3 47.21 80.45 4.55
N PRO A 4 46.02 80.05 4.01
CA PRO A 4 44.65 80.32 4.50
C PRO A 4 43.50 79.32 4.19
N VAL A 5 42.32 79.75 4.64
CA VAL A 5 40.93 79.30 4.42
C VAL A 5 40.43 79.52 2.99
N ALA A 6 39.55 78.64 2.48
CA ALA A 6 38.36 78.90 1.62
C ALA A 6 37.86 77.57 0.99
N LEU A 7 36.62 77.31 0.58
CA LEU A 7 35.25 77.82 0.80
C LEU A 7 34.37 77.01 -0.18
N ARG A 8 33.24 76.42 0.25
CA ARG A 8 31.98 76.15 -0.52
C ARG A 8 32.03 75.13 -1.69
N LEU A 9 30.96 74.45 -2.13
CA LEU A 9 29.57 74.12 -1.72
C LEU A 9 29.03 73.15 -2.81
N SER A 10 27.96 72.39 -2.51
CA SER A 10 27.00 71.70 -3.42
C SER A 10 27.37 70.26 -3.81
N ALA A 11 26.70 69.18 -3.38
CA ALA A 11 25.29 68.76 -3.40
C ALA A 11 24.93 67.87 -4.61
N ALA A 12 24.07 66.85 -4.35
CA ALA A 12 23.35 65.93 -5.26
C ALA A 12 24.12 64.66 -5.70
N LEU A 13 23.56 63.45 -5.79
CA LEU A 13 22.26 62.82 -5.42
C LEU A 13 22.37 61.32 -5.81
N GLY A 14 21.74 60.42 -5.04
CA GLY A 14 21.34 59.05 -5.47
C GLY A 14 22.47 58.00 -5.55
N THR A 15 22.34 56.77 -5.11
CA THR A 15 21.16 55.92 -4.83
C THR A 15 21.55 54.84 -3.83
N LEU A 16 20.77 54.68 -2.75
CA LEU A 16 20.84 53.51 -1.88
C LEU A 16 20.19 52.34 -2.62
N ALA A 17 20.97 51.35 -3.04
CA ALA A 17 20.43 50.07 -3.49
C ALA A 17 20.05 49.25 -2.26
N LEU A 18 18.77 49.30 -1.88
CA LEU A 18 18.19 48.39 -0.89
C LEU A 18 17.94 47.06 -1.59
N ALA A 19 18.87 46.11 -1.44
CA ALA A 19 18.66 44.73 -1.87
C ALA A 19 17.62 44.08 -0.95
N ALA A 20 16.34 44.14 -1.34
CA ALA A 20 15.30 43.31 -0.78
C ALA A 20 15.59 41.87 -1.18
N ALA A 21 16.20 41.10 -0.28
CA ALA A 21 16.27 39.66 -0.38
C ALA A 21 14.86 39.10 -0.15
N THR A 22 14.04 39.04 -1.20
CA THR A 22 12.84 38.23 -1.23
C THR A 22 13.29 36.77 -1.18
N GLY A 23 13.35 36.23 0.04
CA GLY A 23 13.48 34.79 0.24
C GLY A 23 12.30 34.10 -0.42
N VAL A 24 12.56 33.47 -1.56
CA VAL A 24 11.62 32.52 -2.16
C VAL A 24 11.58 31.33 -1.21
N VAL A 25 10.57 31.30 -0.34
CA VAL A 25 10.22 30.09 0.41
C VAL A 25 9.69 29.12 -0.63
N LEU A 26 10.53 28.21 -1.09
CA LEU A 26 10.09 27.05 -1.85
C LEU A 26 9.22 26.22 -0.91
N SER A 27 7.89 26.35 -1.04
CA SER A 27 6.95 25.40 -0.45
C SER A 27 7.24 24.03 -1.07
N MET A 28 8.10 23.25 -0.42
CA MET A 28 8.20 21.83 -0.74
C MET A 28 6.85 21.20 -0.42
N PRO A 29 6.30 20.35 -1.29
CA PRO A 29 5.10 19.60 -0.95
C PRO A 29 5.42 18.79 0.30
N THR A 30 4.74 19.12 1.40
CA THR A 30 4.75 18.29 2.59
C THR A 30 4.21 16.93 2.18
N ALA A 31 5.03 15.88 2.27
CA ALA A 31 4.57 14.52 2.12
C ALA A 31 3.55 14.23 3.23
N SER A 32 2.27 14.42 2.93
CA SER A 32 1.17 13.84 3.69
C SER A 32 1.17 12.34 3.38
N ALA A 33 0.85 11.49 4.37
CA ALA A 33 0.58 10.09 4.13
C ALA A 33 -0.49 9.99 3.02
N ALA A 34 -0.09 9.58 1.83
CA ALA A 34 -0.99 9.52 0.69
C ALA A 34 -1.77 8.20 0.77
N GLY A 35 -3.11 8.31 0.84
CA GLY A 35 -4.03 7.20 1.05
C GLY A 35 -4.27 6.36 -0.20
N ALA A 36 -3.22 5.79 -0.79
CA ALA A 36 -3.42 4.57 -1.59
C ALA A 36 -3.67 3.41 -0.60
N GLY A 37 -4.74 2.65 -0.81
CA GLY A 37 -4.99 1.44 -0.03
C GLY A 37 -3.99 0.34 -0.37
N ALA A 38 -3.83 -0.64 0.52
CA ALA A 38 -3.02 -1.82 0.24
C ALA A 38 -3.49 -2.53 -1.04
N THR A 39 -2.56 -3.19 -1.72
CA THR A 39 -2.80 -3.94 -2.96
C THR A 39 -2.37 -5.40 -2.79
N GLY A 40 -2.62 -6.23 -3.81
CA GLY A 40 -2.14 -7.59 -3.81
C GLY A 40 -2.73 -8.47 -2.72
N TYR A 41 -1.97 -9.48 -2.28
CA TYR A 41 -2.40 -10.40 -1.22
C TYR A 41 -2.59 -9.73 0.15
N ALA A 42 -1.97 -8.58 0.41
CA ALA A 42 -2.22 -7.79 1.63
C ALA A 42 -3.68 -7.28 1.73
N THR A 43 -4.45 -7.28 0.63
CA THR A 43 -5.91 -6.98 0.64
C THR A 43 -6.78 -8.15 1.07
N GLN A 44 -6.23 -9.35 1.07
CA GLN A 44 -6.95 -10.58 1.41
C GLN A 44 -6.96 -10.78 2.92
N ASN A 45 -7.61 -11.83 3.42
CA ASN A 45 -7.64 -12.16 4.85
C ASN A 45 -8.10 -10.97 5.75
N GLY A 46 -9.13 -10.24 5.31
CA GLY A 46 -9.62 -9.06 6.04
C GLY A 46 -8.91 -7.73 5.72
N GLY A 47 -7.83 -7.78 4.92
CA GLY A 47 -7.15 -6.60 4.40
C GLY A 47 -6.09 -6.01 5.33
N THR A 48 -5.42 -4.96 4.84
CA THR A 48 -4.36 -4.23 5.56
C THR A 48 -4.70 -2.74 5.59
N THR A 49 -4.93 -2.21 6.77
CA THR A 49 -5.27 -0.80 7.07
C THR A 49 -4.24 -0.13 7.99
N GLY A 50 -3.32 -0.90 8.58
CA GLY A 50 -2.29 -0.40 9.48
C GLY A 50 -2.88 0.36 10.67
N GLY A 51 -2.35 1.55 10.90
CA GLY A 51 -2.73 2.47 11.97
C GLY A 51 -3.99 3.31 11.72
N ALA A 52 -4.73 3.06 10.65
CA ALA A 52 -5.92 3.84 10.30
C ALA A 52 -6.96 3.86 11.44
N GLY A 53 -7.57 5.02 11.68
CA GLY A 53 -8.50 5.22 12.80
C GLY A 53 -7.83 5.40 14.17
N GLY A 54 -6.50 5.30 14.23
CA GLY A 54 -5.69 5.49 15.42
C GLY A 54 -5.15 6.91 15.60
N THR A 55 -4.31 7.07 16.63
CA THR A 55 -3.54 8.31 16.81
C THR A 55 -2.43 8.42 15.77
N THR A 56 -2.10 9.64 15.38
CA THR A 56 -0.91 9.93 14.57
C THR A 56 0.12 10.65 15.42
N VAL A 57 1.34 10.14 15.44
CA VAL A 57 2.46 10.71 16.21
C VAL A 57 3.69 10.88 15.33
N LYS A 58 4.61 11.75 15.75
CA LYS A 58 5.90 11.94 15.08
C LYS A 58 7.03 11.29 15.86
N ALA A 59 8.01 10.74 15.15
CA ALA A 59 9.24 10.22 15.71
C ALA A 59 10.46 10.61 14.84
N THR A 60 11.59 10.90 15.48
CA THR A 60 12.87 11.17 14.82
C THR A 60 13.98 10.21 15.24
N THR A 61 13.68 9.30 16.17
CA THR A 61 14.60 8.27 16.68
C THR A 61 13.87 6.94 16.85
N GLY A 62 14.61 5.83 16.88
CA GLY A 62 14.00 4.53 17.14
C GLY A 62 13.43 4.40 18.55
N THR A 63 14.03 5.10 19.52
CA THR A 63 13.48 5.18 20.90
C THR A 63 12.09 5.81 20.89
N GLN A 64 11.87 6.89 20.13
CA GLN A 64 10.55 7.52 20.02
C GLN A 64 9.53 6.64 19.27
N ILE A 65 9.98 5.83 18.31
CA ILE A 65 9.13 4.80 17.68
C ILE A 65 8.68 3.80 18.75
N HIS A 66 9.59 3.32 19.59
CA HIS A 66 9.25 2.42 20.70
C HIS A 66 8.34 3.10 21.74
N GLU A 67 8.59 4.35 22.12
CA GLU A 67 7.71 5.12 23.01
C GLU A 67 6.30 5.23 22.45
N ALA A 68 6.16 5.53 21.15
CA ALA A 68 4.88 5.58 20.47
C ALA A 68 4.14 4.24 20.53
N LEU A 69 4.83 3.12 20.26
CA LEU A 69 4.24 1.78 20.34
C LEU A 69 3.81 1.42 21.77
N CYS A 70 4.66 1.72 22.75
CA CYS A 70 4.44 1.38 24.16
C CYS A 70 3.40 2.27 24.85
N GLY A 71 3.22 3.50 24.37
CA GLY A 71 2.23 4.47 24.88
C GLY A 71 0.80 4.18 24.44
N ARG A 72 0.58 3.17 23.60
CA ARG A 72 -0.75 2.70 23.20
C ARG A 72 -1.50 2.06 24.37
N ALA A 73 -2.83 2.16 24.36
CA ALA A 73 -3.69 1.52 25.37
C ALA A 73 -3.57 -0.01 25.39
N GLY A 74 -3.28 -0.62 24.24
CA GLY A 74 -2.94 -2.03 24.11
C GLY A 74 -2.25 -2.34 22.79
N THR A 75 -1.75 -3.56 22.64
CA THR A 75 -0.97 -4.02 21.49
C THR A 75 -1.74 -3.98 20.15
N SER A 76 -3.07 -3.96 20.20
CA SER A 76 -3.98 -3.85 19.05
C SER A 76 -4.55 -2.44 18.84
N THR A 77 -4.22 -1.45 19.67
CA THR A 77 -4.69 -0.08 19.45
C THR A 77 -4.04 0.48 18.18
N PRO A 78 -4.81 1.00 17.21
CA PRO A 78 -4.23 1.52 15.97
C PRO A 78 -3.33 2.74 16.21
N ILE A 79 -2.21 2.81 15.49
CA ILE A 79 -1.30 3.98 15.52
C ILE A 79 -0.62 4.20 14.17
N THR A 80 -0.52 5.47 13.76
CA THR A 80 0.34 5.91 12.66
C THR A 80 1.53 6.67 13.22
N ILE A 81 2.74 6.18 12.94
CA ILE A 81 4.01 6.75 13.37
C ILE A 81 4.66 7.38 12.14
N GLN A 82 4.63 8.70 12.08
CA GLN A 82 5.30 9.51 11.07
C GLN A 82 6.76 9.69 11.47
N VAL A 83 7.67 9.15 10.66
CA VAL A 83 9.10 9.19 10.92
C VAL A 83 9.75 10.25 10.05
N GLU A 84 10.60 11.08 10.65
CA GLU A 84 11.38 12.10 9.95
C GLU A 84 12.82 12.11 10.47
N GLY A 85 13.79 12.05 9.58
CA GLY A 85 15.21 12.01 9.93
C GLY A 85 15.79 10.59 9.99
N THR A 86 16.88 10.44 10.73
CA THR A 86 17.69 9.21 10.74
C THR A 86 17.55 8.43 12.04
N VAL A 87 17.04 7.20 11.90
CA VAL A 87 16.97 6.18 12.94
C VAL A 87 18.19 5.27 12.82
N THR A 88 18.86 4.98 13.94
CA THR A 88 20.09 4.18 13.98
C THR A 88 20.05 3.23 15.17
N VAL A 89 20.93 2.23 15.20
CA VAL A 89 21.15 1.38 16.39
C VAL A 89 21.43 2.23 17.64
N GLY A 90 22.23 3.29 17.50
CA GLY A 90 22.64 4.15 18.63
C GLY A 90 21.54 5.02 19.22
N ASN A 91 20.47 5.32 18.47
CA ASN A 91 19.32 6.09 18.97
C ASN A 91 18.06 5.24 19.22
N THR A 92 18.23 3.93 19.35
CA THR A 92 17.13 2.96 19.52
C THR A 92 17.30 2.16 20.81
N ALA A 93 16.74 2.70 21.90
CA ALA A 93 16.68 2.02 23.19
C ALA A 93 15.42 1.16 23.31
N LYS A 94 15.47 0.14 24.17
CA LYS A 94 14.29 -0.63 24.58
C LYS A 94 13.36 0.25 25.39
N VAL A 95 12.07 0.19 25.09
CA VAL A 95 10.98 0.79 25.89
C VAL A 95 10.01 -0.31 26.32
N SER A 96 9.45 -0.20 27.51
CA SER A 96 8.47 -1.17 28.02
C SER A 96 7.14 -0.49 28.29
N GLY A 97 6.04 -1.16 27.98
CA GLY A 97 4.68 -0.67 28.21
C GLY A 97 3.65 -1.71 27.77
N ALA A 98 2.39 -1.52 28.17
CA ALA A 98 1.30 -2.46 27.85
C ALA A 98 1.03 -2.57 26.34
N GLY A 99 1.43 -1.57 25.55
CA GLY A 99 1.21 -1.52 24.10
C GLY A 99 2.29 -2.19 23.25
N CYS A 100 3.37 -2.76 23.81
CA CYS A 100 4.54 -3.13 23.00
C CYS A 100 5.36 -4.30 23.57
N ASN A 101 6.19 -4.89 22.70
CA ASN A 101 7.31 -5.75 23.06
C ASN A 101 8.52 -5.32 22.23
N THR A 102 9.40 -4.49 22.78
CA THR A 102 10.52 -3.90 22.02
C THR A 102 11.88 -4.40 22.50
N ALA A 103 12.91 -4.19 21.68
CA ALA A 103 14.30 -4.48 21.97
C ALA A 103 15.19 -3.29 21.56
N ALA A 104 16.35 -3.13 22.19
CA ALA A 104 17.31 -2.09 21.80
C ALA A 104 18.04 -2.51 20.50
N GLY A 105 18.45 -1.53 19.69
CA GLY A 105 19.23 -1.75 18.47
C GLY A 105 18.48 -2.39 17.29
N VAL A 106 17.15 -2.43 17.35
CA VAL A 106 16.27 -2.92 16.29
C VAL A 106 14.94 -2.16 16.37
N ILE A 107 14.26 -1.94 15.24
CA ILE A 107 12.87 -1.46 15.24
C ILE A 107 11.96 -2.68 15.31
N GLU A 108 11.52 -3.00 16.52
CA GLU A 108 10.79 -4.24 16.80
C GLU A 108 9.27 -4.00 16.81
N LEU A 109 8.58 -4.58 15.82
CA LEU A 109 7.13 -4.65 15.73
C LEU A 109 6.70 -6.08 16.12
N LYS A 110 6.67 -6.34 17.44
CA LYS A 110 6.47 -7.70 17.98
C LYS A 110 5.23 -7.87 18.83
N GLY A 111 4.41 -8.87 18.53
CA GLY A 111 3.22 -9.20 19.32
C GLY A 111 2.13 -8.12 19.25
N ILE A 112 2.05 -7.40 18.12
CA ILE A 112 1.24 -6.20 17.97
C ILE A 112 0.41 -6.22 16.68
N SER A 113 -0.58 -5.35 16.61
CA SER A 113 -1.30 -5.11 15.37
C SER A 113 -1.64 -3.63 15.16
N ASN A 114 -2.11 -3.33 13.95
CA ASN A 114 -2.67 -2.04 13.55
C ASN A 114 -1.63 -0.90 13.64
N VAL A 115 -0.50 -1.07 12.95
CA VAL A 115 0.59 -0.08 12.95
C VAL A 115 0.89 0.39 11.54
N THR A 116 0.98 1.69 11.34
CA THR A 116 1.60 2.30 10.15
C THR A 116 2.90 2.98 10.58
N LEU A 117 4.01 2.60 9.97
CA LEU A 117 5.29 3.30 10.04
C LEU A 117 5.51 3.99 8.69
N VAL A 118 5.50 5.32 8.66
CA VAL A 118 5.54 6.07 7.40
C VAL A 118 6.58 7.19 7.44
N GLY A 119 7.45 7.26 6.44
CA GLY A 119 8.37 8.39 6.29
C GLY A 119 7.67 9.66 5.83
N VAL A 120 8.00 10.81 6.42
CA VAL A 120 7.45 12.13 6.07
C VAL A 120 8.54 13.19 5.95
N GLY A 121 8.17 14.39 5.50
CA GLY A 121 9.08 15.55 5.48
C GLY A 121 10.32 15.30 4.61
N SER A 122 11.51 15.47 5.20
CA SER A 122 12.79 15.18 4.52
C SER A 122 13.09 13.69 4.32
N GLY A 123 12.18 12.81 4.73
CA GLY A 123 12.28 11.36 4.61
C GLY A 123 12.67 10.67 5.92
N ALA A 124 12.36 9.37 6.00
CA ALA A 124 12.78 8.48 7.08
C ALA A 124 13.91 7.56 6.60
N VAL A 125 15.07 7.63 7.26
CA VAL A 125 16.22 6.77 6.98
C VAL A 125 16.51 5.90 8.20
N PHE A 126 16.45 4.59 8.03
CA PHE A 126 16.89 3.59 8.99
C PHE A 126 18.30 3.16 8.58
N ASP A 127 19.31 3.79 9.16
CA ASP A 127 20.71 3.54 8.84
C ASP A 127 21.29 2.49 9.80
N GLN A 128 21.71 1.36 9.22
CA GLN A 128 22.32 0.22 9.88
C GLN A 128 21.43 -0.45 10.94
N ILE A 129 20.11 -0.21 10.88
CA ILE A 129 19.10 -0.79 11.77
C ILE A 129 17.95 -1.38 10.96
N GLY A 130 17.58 -2.62 11.26
CA GLY A 130 16.50 -3.33 10.59
C GLY A 130 15.13 -3.05 11.20
N ILE A 131 14.08 -3.21 10.39
CA ILE A 131 12.69 -3.28 10.84
C ILE A 131 12.32 -4.75 10.96
N HIS A 132 11.98 -5.18 12.17
CA HIS A 132 11.62 -6.56 12.47
C HIS A 132 10.14 -6.66 12.78
N ILE A 133 9.41 -7.46 12.00
CA ILE A 133 7.98 -7.72 12.22
C ILE A 133 7.84 -9.16 12.71
N ARG A 134 7.28 -9.33 13.90
CA ARG A 134 7.21 -10.65 14.54
C ARG A 134 5.91 -10.87 15.26
N GLN A 135 5.22 -12.00 15.06
CA GLN A 135 3.95 -12.31 15.74
C GLN A 135 2.94 -11.16 15.65
N SER A 136 2.84 -10.56 14.48
CA SER A 136 2.15 -9.28 14.30
C SER A 136 1.29 -9.28 13.05
N SER A 137 0.26 -8.43 13.04
CA SER A 137 -0.63 -8.34 11.89
C SER A 137 -1.16 -6.95 11.61
N ASN A 138 -1.63 -6.73 10.38
CA ASN A 138 -2.13 -5.44 9.92
C ASN A 138 -1.09 -4.32 10.09
N ILE A 139 0.03 -4.46 9.38
CA ILE A 139 1.18 -3.56 9.45
C ILE A 139 1.41 -2.90 8.09
N ILE A 140 1.60 -1.59 8.09
CA ILE A 140 2.03 -0.81 6.92
C ILE A 140 3.41 -0.23 7.18
N VAL A 141 4.34 -0.43 6.25
CA VAL A 141 5.64 0.27 6.23
C VAL A 141 5.74 1.01 4.91
N GLN A 142 5.74 2.34 4.94
CA GLN A 142 5.63 3.14 3.71
C GLN A 142 6.63 4.30 3.67
N ASN A 143 7.16 4.60 2.49
CA ASN A 143 8.02 5.78 2.26
C ASN A 143 9.30 5.80 3.13
N VAL A 144 9.92 4.65 3.38
CA VAL A 144 11.12 4.52 4.22
C VAL A 144 12.34 4.12 3.42
N THR A 145 13.51 4.63 3.78
CA THR A 145 14.80 4.07 3.34
C THR A 145 15.37 3.23 4.47
N VAL A 146 15.70 1.96 4.21
CA VAL A 146 16.41 1.09 5.15
C VAL A 146 17.71 0.65 4.49
N GLN A 147 18.83 0.90 5.14
CA GLN A 147 20.13 0.71 4.50
C GLN A 147 21.17 0.07 5.43
N ASN A 148 22.00 -0.79 4.84
CA ASN A 148 23.23 -1.33 5.43
C ASN A 148 23.02 -2.05 6.77
N VAL A 149 21.93 -2.81 6.89
CA VAL A 149 21.65 -3.62 8.08
C VAL A 149 22.58 -4.83 8.10
N LYS A 150 23.38 -4.98 9.14
CA LYS A 150 24.39 -6.03 9.23
C LYS A 150 23.96 -7.19 10.12
N LYS A 151 24.25 -8.40 9.65
CA LYS A 151 24.22 -9.66 10.39
C LYS A 151 25.48 -9.85 11.22
N SER A 152 26.63 -9.47 10.65
CA SER A 152 27.95 -9.60 11.27
C SER A 152 28.79 -8.35 11.04
N GLY A 153 29.80 -8.15 11.88
CA GLY A 153 30.49 -6.86 12.01
C GLY A 153 29.79 -5.95 13.02
N SER A 154 29.97 -4.63 12.90
CA SER A 154 29.35 -3.67 13.82
C SER A 154 28.88 -2.42 13.06
N PRO A 155 27.75 -1.82 13.47
CA PRO A 155 26.74 -2.37 14.39
C PRO A 155 25.93 -3.50 13.72
N THR A 156 25.40 -4.44 14.49
CA THR A 156 24.47 -5.48 14.00
C THR A 156 23.03 -5.14 14.35
N SER A 157 22.08 -5.54 13.51
CA SER A 157 20.65 -5.40 13.80
C SER A 157 19.84 -6.49 13.12
N ASN A 158 18.86 -7.03 13.84
CA ASN A 158 17.87 -8.01 13.36
C ASN A 158 18.38 -9.15 12.47
N GLY A 159 19.58 -9.69 12.73
CA GLY A 159 20.12 -10.77 11.91
C GLY A 159 20.54 -10.36 10.49
N GLY A 160 20.53 -9.07 10.15
CA GLY A 160 21.00 -8.52 8.87
C GLY A 160 19.92 -8.16 7.86
N ASP A 161 18.65 -8.41 8.16
CA ASP A 161 17.57 -8.11 7.22
C ASP A 161 17.18 -6.63 7.26
N ALA A 162 17.05 -5.99 6.09
CA ALA A 162 16.53 -4.62 6.05
C ALA A 162 15.08 -4.57 6.59
N ILE A 163 14.21 -5.43 6.06
CA ILE A 163 12.91 -5.74 6.66
C ILE A 163 12.80 -7.26 6.78
N GLY A 164 12.77 -7.75 8.02
CA GLY A 164 12.61 -9.18 8.33
C GLY A 164 11.23 -9.44 8.94
N MET A 165 10.59 -10.54 8.52
CA MET A 165 9.31 -11.00 9.06
C MET A 165 9.41 -12.45 9.50
N GLU A 166 9.04 -12.73 10.75
CA GLU A 166 9.10 -14.10 11.28
C GLU A 166 8.01 -14.39 12.32
N ALA A 167 7.65 -15.67 12.45
CA ALA A 167 6.75 -16.21 13.47
C ALA A 167 5.36 -15.58 13.45
N ASP A 168 4.42 -16.16 12.70
CA ASP A 168 3.00 -15.80 12.69
C ASP A 168 2.73 -14.33 12.28
N VAL A 169 3.24 -13.91 11.13
CA VAL A 169 3.03 -12.56 10.59
C VAL A 169 1.96 -12.56 9.49
N HIS A 170 0.97 -11.67 9.57
CA HIS A 170 -0.16 -11.67 8.63
C HIS A 170 -0.54 -10.26 8.19
N ASN A 171 -0.93 -10.07 6.93
CA ASN A 171 -1.47 -8.79 6.43
C ASN A 171 -0.47 -7.64 6.61
N VAL A 172 0.58 -7.67 5.80
CA VAL A 172 1.64 -6.66 5.79
C VAL A 172 1.73 -6.02 4.41
N TRP A 173 1.74 -4.69 4.38
CA TRP A 173 1.95 -3.92 3.16
C TRP A 173 3.20 -3.06 3.31
N VAL A 174 4.22 -3.38 2.52
CA VAL A 174 5.44 -2.57 2.41
C VAL A 174 5.42 -1.88 1.05
N ASP A 175 5.48 -0.56 1.06
CA ASP A 175 5.21 0.25 -0.12
C ASP A 175 6.14 1.45 -0.21
N HIS A 176 6.63 1.78 -1.41
CA HIS A 176 7.55 2.91 -1.58
C HIS A 176 8.76 2.87 -0.64
N ALA A 177 9.30 1.67 -0.39
CA ALA A 177 10.50 1.51 0.40
C ALA A 177 11.76 1.56 -0.49
N THR A 178 12.89 1.97 0.08
CA THR A 178 14.20 1.84 -0.55
C THR A 178 15.10 1.03 0.37
N LEU A 179 15.37 -0.22 -0.02
CA LEU A 179 16.14 -1.20 0.73
C LEU A 179 17.52 -1.38 0.08
N ILE A 180 18.57 -1.12 0.84
CA ILE A 180 19.94 -1.03 0.33
C ILE A 180 20.87 -1.87 1.20
N ALA A 181 21.73 -2.68 0.58
CA ALA A 181 22.92 -3.23 1.22
C ALA A 181 24.18 -2.69 0.52
N SER A 182 25.35 -3.09 1.02
CA SER A 182 26.64 -2.76 0.41
C SER A 182 27.48 -4.02 0.20
N GLY A 183 26.86 -5.08 -0.34
CA GLY A 183 27.48 -6.39 -0.55
C GLY A 183 26.58 -7.55 -0.14
N GLY A 184 27.18 -8.71 0.08
CA GLY A 184 26.52 -9.94 0.50
C GLY A 184 27.02 -10.43 1.86
N GLU A 185 26.95 -11.75 2.03
CA GLU A 185 27.28 -12.40 3.31
C GLU A 185 28.77 -12.25 3.69
N SER A 186 29.68 -12.18 2.71
CA SER A 186 31.10 -11.91 2.93
C SER A 186 31.38 -10.54 3.54
N GLU A 187 30.54 -9.54 3.23
CA GLU A 187 30.62 -8.18 3.78
C GLU A 187 29.76 -8.00 5.05
N GLY A 188 29.05 -9.06 5.47
CA GLY A 188 28.25 -9.12 6.68
C GLY A 188 26.78 -8.72 6.53
N PHE A 189 26.25 -8.68 5.30
CA PHE A 189 24.84 -8.42 5.01
C PHE A 189 24.06 -9.72 4.78
N ASP A 190 22.74 -9.71 5.06
CA ASP A 190 21.84 -10.83 4.73
C ASP A 190 20.78 -10.42 3.69
N GLY A 191 19.48 -10.68 3.92
CA GLY A 191 18.41 -10.34 2.99
C GLY A 191 17.99 -8.87 3.04
N LEU A 192 17.37 -8.37 1.97
CA LEU A 192 16.67 -7.08 2.05
C LEU A 192 15.24 -7.26 2.56
N PHE A 193 14.55 -8.33 2.13
CA PHE A 193 13.13 -8.54 2.42
C PHE A 193 12.80 -10.02 2.67
N ASP A 194 12.95 -10.47 3.91
CA ASP A 194 12.85 -11.88 4.29
C ASP A 194 11.55 -12.20 5.04
N MET A 195 10.93 -13.35 4.71
CA MET A 195 9.68 -13.85 5.28
C MET A 195 9.83 -15.32 5.64
N LYS A 196 9.55 -15.68 6.90
CA LYS A 196 9.69 -17.05 7.39
C LYS A 196 8.69 -17.37 8.50
N ASP A 197 8.60 -18.65 8.84
CA ASP A 197 7.84 -19.15 10.01
C ASP A 197 6.39 -18.64 10.04
N ASN A 198 5.59 -19.09 9.08
CA ASN A 198 4.17 -18.78 8.95
C ASN A 198 3.87 -17.29 8.68
N THR A 199 4.62 -16.67 7.75
CA THR A 199 4.35 -15.30 7.28
C THR A 199 3.48 -15.30 6.02
N GLN A 200 2.30 -14.67 6.07
CA GLN A 200 1.28 -14.74 5.02
C GLN A 200 0.66 -13.37 4.67
N TYR A 201 0.06 -13.27 3.47
CA TYR A 201 -0.66 -12.08 3.00
C TYR A 201 0.20 -10.81 2.99
N VAL A 202 1.39 -10.92 2.40
CA VAL A 202 2.35 -9.82 2.29
C VAL A 202 2.34 -9.24 0.88
N THR A 203 2.36 -7.91 0.77
CA THR A 203 2.59 -7.22 -0.50
C THR A 203 3.79 -6.29 -0.35
N LEU A 204 4.75 -6.41 -1.27
CA LEU A 204 5.82 -5.44 -1.50
C LEU A 204 5.56 -4.71 -2.81
N SER A 205 5.34 -3.40 -2.76
CA SER A 205 5.02 -2.60 -3.94
C SER A 205 5.85 -1.33 -4.06
N TYR A 206 6.05 -0.89 -5.31
CA TYR A 206 6.69 0.39 -5.63
C TYR A 206 8.00 0.62 -4.87
N SER A 207 8.78 -0.43 -4.61
CA SER A 207 9.97 -0.36 -3.77
C SER A 207 11.24 -0.57 -4.58
N ILE A 208 12.36 -0.02 -4.11
CA ILE A 208 13.68 -0.24 -4.67
C ILE A 208 14.45 -1.19 -3.75
N LEU A 209 15.01 -2.25 -4.32
CA LEU A 209 15.90 -3.19 -3.66
C LEU A 209 17.21 -3.19 -4.45
N ARG A 210 18.34 -2.91 -3.79
CA ARG A 210 19.62 -2.82 -4.53
C ARG A 210 20.88 -3.11 -3.74
N ASN A 211 21.93 -3.43 -4.49
CA ASN A 211 23.31 -3.60 -4.03
C ASN A 211 23.46 -4.68 -2.94
N SER A 212 22.74 -5.78 -3.09
CA SER A 212 22.69 -6.86 -2.09
C SER A 212 23.01 -8.21 -2.72
N GLY A 213 23.73 -9.06 -1.99
CA GLY A 213 23.85 -10.46 -2.38
C GLY A 213 22.51 -11.23 -2.35
N ARG A 214 21.54 -10.76 -1.56
CA ARG A 214 20.23 -11.41 -1.39
C ARG A 214 19.11 -10.39 -1.41
N GLY A 215 18.20 -10.53 -2.36
CA GLY A 215 16.98 -9.71 -2.41
C GLY A 215 16.01 -10.06 -1.29
N GLY A 216 15.62 -11.32 -1.16
CA GLY A 216 14.68 -11.77 -0.14
C GLY A 216 14.21 -13.21 -0.31
N LEU A 217 13.93 -13.89 0.80
CA LEU A 217 13.33 -15.23 0.81
C LEU A 217 11.89 -15.24 1.34
N VAL A 218 11.15 -16.27 0.92
CA VAL A 218 9.87 -16.70 1.48
C VAL A 218 10.02 -18.17 1.86
N GLY A 219 10.13 -18.43 3.15
CA GLY A 219 10.47 -19.73 3.74
C GLY A 219 11.98 -19.93 3.88
N SER A 220 12.43 -20.11 5.13
CA SER A 220 13.84 -20.16 5.52
C SER A 220 14.53 -21.48 5.19
N SER A 221 13.80 -22.59 5.25
CA SER A 221 14.29 -23.96 4.98
C SER A 221 13.26 -24.76 4.16
N ASP A 222 13.66 -25.94 3.68
CA ASP A 222 12.77 -26.80 2.88
C ASP A 222 11.62 -27.43 3.71
N SER A 223 11.65 -27.25 5.04
CA SER A 223 10.53 -27.58 5.94
C SER A 223 9.65 -26.37 6.27
N ASP A 224 10.08 -25.15 5.98
CA ASP A 224 9.37 -23.90 6.26
C ASP A 224 8.47 -23.49 5.08
N LEU A 225 7.42 -24.29 4.87
CA LEU A 225 6.56 -24.24 3.69
C LEU A 225 5.21 -23.53 3.92
N ALA A 226 4.93 -23.08 5.14
CA ALA A 226 3.66 -22.46 5.53
C ALA A 226 3.61 -20.94 5.27
N ASN A 227 4.48 -20.42 4.40
CA ASN A 227 4.57 -19.00 4.08
C ASN A 227 3.78 -18.66 2.82
N GLY A 228 3.47 -17.36 2.67
CA GLY A 228 2.63 -16.84 1.61
C GLY A 228 1.14 -17.08 1.85
N PRO A 229 0.27 -16.60 0.94
CA PRO A 229 0.62 -16.04 -0.36
C PRO A 229 1.23 -14.62 -0.29
N VAL A 230 2.01 -14.25 -1.31
CA VAL A 230 2.74 -12.97 -1.37
C VAL A 230 2.62 -12.27 -2.72
N THR A 231 2.69 -10.94 -2.74
CA THR A 231 2.70 -10.13 -3.96
C THR A 231 3.94 -9.25 -4.04
N PHE A 232 4.56 -9.20 -5.22
CA PHE A 232 5.63 -8.27 -5.54
C PHE A 232 5.24 -7.52 -6.82
N HIS A 233 5.04 -6.21 -6.75
CA HIS A 233 4.75 -5.45 -7.96
C HIS A 233 5.36 -4.07 -8.04
N HIS A 234 5.67 -3.64 -9.26
CA HIS A 234 6.22 -2.30 -9.52
C HIS A 234 7.51 -2.00 -8.74
N ASN A 235 8.23 -3.03 -8.32
CA ASN A 235 9.50 -2.88 -7.63
C ASN A 235 10.64 -2.78 -8.64
N ARG A 236 11.69 -2.05 -8.26
CA ARG A 236 12.99 -2.05 -8.92
C ARG A 236 13.94 -2.97 -8.15
N TYR A 237 14.46 -3.98 -8.82
CA TYR A 237 15.56 -4.81 -8.34
C TYR A 237 16.81 -4.46 -9.14
N GLU A 238 17.86 -3.98 -8.47
CA GLU A 238 19.05 -3.45 -9.13
C GLU A 238 20.34 -3.94 -8.49
N ASN A 239 21.23 -4.56 -9.27
CA ASN A 239 22.51 -5.05 -8.78
C ASN A 239 22.32 -5.97 -7.56
N ILE A 240 21.65 -7.10 -7.80
CA ILE A 240 21.37 -8.12 -6.78
C ILE A 240 21.90 -9.46 -7.27
N ASP A 241 22.58 -10.21 -6.42
CA ASP A 241 23.12 -11.50 -6.85
C ASP A 241 22.00 -12.53 -7.02
N SER A 242 21.19 -12.74 -5.98
CA SER A 242 20.12 -13.75 -6.02
C SER A 242 18.91 -13.44 -5.15
N ARG A 243 17.92 -14.34 -5.20
CA ARG A 243 16.71 -14.35 -4.35
C ARG A 243 15.81 -13.14 -4.60
N THR A 244 15.20 -13.03 -5.77
CA THR A 244 14.31 -11.90 -6.10
C THR A 244 12.88 -12.30 -6.52
N PRO A 245 12.13 -13.10 -5.74
CA PRO A 245 12.49 -13.73 -4.46
C PRO A 245 12.89 -15.21 -4.60
N LEU A 246 13.42 -15.79 -3.52
CA LEU A 246 13.46 -17.24 -3.32
C LEU A 246 12.16 -17.69 -2.65
N LEU A 247 11.45 -18.68 -3.22
CA LEU A 247 10.12 -19.09 -2.76
C LEU A 247 10.10 -20.58 -2.41
N ARG A 248 9.80 -20.92 -1.16
CA ARG A 248 9.58 -22.30 -0.70
C ARG A 248 8.13 -22.53 -0.32
N GLY A 249 7.44 -23.44 -1.01
CA GLY A 249 6.03 -23.79 -0.76
C GLY A 249 5.01 -22.67 -1.04
N ALA A 250 5.44 -21.41 -1.07
CA ALA A 250 4.58 -20.24 -1.19
C ALA A 250 4.04 -20.03 -2.60
N THR A 251 2.85 -19.45 -2.68
CA THR A 251 2.32 -18.85 -3.92
C THR A 251 2.68 -17.37 -3.97
N ALA A 252 3.30 -16.94 -5.07
CA ALA A 252 3.68 -15.55 -5.31
C ALA A 252 3.05 -15.02 -6.60
N HIS A 253 2.51 -13.80 -6.55
CA HIS A 253 2.18 -13.03 -7.75
C HIS A 253 3.22 -11.93 -7.93
N ILE A 254 3.94 -11.97 -9.04
CA ILE A 254 5.11 -11.14 -9.32
C ILE A 254 4.85 -10.44 -10.65
N TYR A 255 4.50 -9.15 -10.61
CA TYR A 255 4.12 -8.45 -11.82
C TYR A 255 4.61 -7.01 -11.94
N ASN A 256 4.85 -6.56 -13.18
CA ASN A 256 5.35 -5.21 -13.49
C ASN A 256 6.58 -4.78 -12.67
N ASN A 257 7.42 -5.71 -12.23
CA ASN A 257 8.71 -5.37 -11.62
C ASN A 257 9.77 -5.14 -12.71
N TYR A 258 10.71 -4.24 -12.41
CA TYR A 258 11.87 -3.98 -13.24
C TYR A 258 13.13 -4.57 -12.58
N TYR A 259 13.71 -5.57 -13.20
CA TYR A 259 14.95 -6.21 -12.78
C TYR A 259 16.08 -5.76 -13.69
N VAL A 260 17.15 -5.23 -13.11
CA VAL A 260 18.35 -4.81 -13.83
C VAL A 260 19.59 -5.30 -13.09
N SER A 261 20.49 -6.00 -13.79
CA SER A 261 21.70 -6.55 -13.18
C SER A 261 21.41 -7.55 -12.05
N LEU A 262 20.66 -8.61 -12.36
CA LEU A 262 20.68 -9.82 -11.52
C LEU A 262 21.91 -10.65 -11.86
N ASN A 263 22.84 -10.78 -10.90
CA ASN A 263 24.18 -11.28 -11.19
C ASN A 263 24.26 -12.82 -11.24
N GLU A 264 23.42 -13.52 -10.47
CA GLU A 264 23.41 -14.99 -10.42
C GLU A 264 22.08 -15.61 -10.82
N SER A 265 20.99 -15.31 -10.10
CA SER A 265 19.66 -15.88 -10.36
C SER A 265 18.53 -14.98 -9.85
N GLY A 266 17.33 -15.11 -10.42
CA GLY A 266 16.19 -14.27 -10.07
C GLY A 266 15.13 -14.95 -9.19
N ILE A 267 13.94 -15.06 -9.77
CA ILE A 267 12.75 -15.66 -9.14
C ILE A 267 12.99 -17.17 -9.03
N ASN A 268 13.11 -17.67 -7.80
CA ASN A 268 13.49 -19.05 -7.52
C ASN A 268 12.39 -19.81 -6.76
N PRO A 269 11.32 -20.29 -7.43
CA PRO A 269 10.39 -21.23 -6.83
C PRO A 269 11.05 -22.60 -6.64
N ARG A 270 10.82 -23.17 -5.47
CA ARG A 270 11.26 -24.51 -5.08
C ARG A 270 10.36 -25.12 -4.01
N ALA A 271 10.56 -26.41 -3.71
CA ALA A 271 9.81 -27.12 -2.69
C ALA A 271 8.28 -26.92 -2.82
N GLY A 272 7.75 -27.02 -4.04
CA GLY A 272 6.33 -26.85 -4.35
C GLY A 272 5.86 -25.40 -4.50
N GLY A 273 6.74 -24.41 -4.33
CA GLY A 273 6.42 -22.99 -4.53
C GLY A 273 5.92 -22.70 -5.95
N LYS A 274 5.03 -21.71 -6.08
CA LYS A 274 4.35 -21.36 -7.33
C LYS A 274 4.45 -19.86 -7.61
N ALA A 275 5.07 -19.48 -8.72
CA ALA A 275 5.20 -18.08 -9.13
C ALA A 275 4.30 -17.76 -10.33
N LYS A 276 3.37 -16.80 -10.20
CA LYS A 276 2.73 -16.14 -11.34
C LYS A 276 3.57 -14.93 -11.72
N VAL A 277 4.20 -14.97 -12.89
CA VAL A 277 5.21 -13.98 -13.33
C VAL A 277 4.68 -13.24 -14.55
N ASP A 278 4.15 -12.04 -14.34
CA ASP A 278 3.39 -11.31 -15.35
C ASP A 278 3.96 -9.93 -15.68
N ASN A 279 4.16 -9.67 -16.96
CA ASN A 279 4.53 -8.35 -17.48
C ASN A 279 5.71 -7.69 -16.74
N ASN A 280 6.69 -8.47 -16.28
CA ASN A 280 7.93 -7.94 -15.71
C ASN A 280 8.92 -7.61 -16.84
N TYR A 281 9.87 -6.73 -16.54
CA TYR A 281 10.98 -6.40 -17.44
C TYR A 281 12.29 -6.81 -16.80
N PHE A 282 13.03 -7.70 -17.46
CA PHE A 282 14.34 -8.16 -17.04
C PHE A 282 15.39 -7.61 -17.99
N LYS A 283 16.41 -6.96 -17.44
CA LYS A 283 17.49 -6.33 -18.20
C LYS A 283 18.86 -6.73 -17.69
N ASP A 284 19.81 -7.03 -18.57
CA ASP A 284 21.23 -7.24 -18.24
C ASP A 284 21.40 -8.23 -17.07
N SER A 285 20.67 -9.34 -17.12
CA SER A 285 20.46 -10.24 -15.97
C SER A 285 20.73 -11.70 -16.33
N LYS A 286 20.97 -12.52 -15.31
CA LYS A 286 21.21 -13.96 -15.46
C LYS A 286 20.14 -14.78 -14.74
N ASP A 287 19.73 -15.89 -15.36
CA ASP A 287 18.90 -16.94 -14.75
C ASP A 287 17.69 -16.40 -13.98
N VAL A 288 16.94 -15.51 -14.63
CA VAL A 288 15.95 -14.66 -13.96
C VAL A 288 14.71 -15.40 -13.43
N LEU A 289 14.48 -16.64 -13.88
CA LEU A 289 13.39 -17.51 -13.44
C LEU A 289 13.81 -18.97 -13.55
N GLY A 290 13.60 -19.75 -12.50
CA GLY A 290 13.86 -21.19 -12.52
C GLY A 290 13.97 -21.76 -11.12
N THR A 291 14.18 -23.07 -11.01
CA THR A 291 14.50 -23.69 -9.73
C THR A 291 16.02 -23.79 -9.62
N PHE A 292 16.62 -23.17 -8.60
CA PHE A 292 18.08 -23.11 -8.46
C PHE A 292 18.56 -23.58 -7.09
N TYR A 293 19.73 -24.22 -7.07
CA TYR A 293 20.45 -24.73 -5.90
C TYR A 293 19.67 -25.79 -5.10
N THR A 294 18.82 -26.57 -5.78
CA THR A 294 18.03 -27.66 -5.19
C THR A 294 17.43 -28.56 -6.27
N ASP A 295 17.17 -29.82 -5.91
CA ASP A 295 16.40 -30.79 -6.70
C ASP A 295 14.89 -30.75 -6.38
N LEU A 296 14.47 -29.99 -5.37
CA LEU A 296 13.06 -29.86 -4.99
C LEU A 296 12.32 -28.91 -5.95
N PRO A 297 11.39 -29.42 -6.78
CA PRO A 297 10.84 -28.65 -7.88
C PRO A 297 10.02 -27.46 -7.39
N GLY A 298 10.12 -26.35 -8.11
CA GLY A 298 9.16 -25.26 -8.07
C GLY A 298 8.41 -25.12 -9.38
N TYR A 299 7.43 -24.24 -9.38
CA TYR A 299 6.52 -24.07 -10.51
C TYR A 299 6.30 -22.60 -10.83
N TRP A 300 6.02 -22.33 -12.09
CA TRP A 300 5.75 -20.99 -12.58
C TRP A 300 4.72 -20.98 -13.70
N GLN A 301 3.99 -19.88 -13.76
CA GLN A 301 3.15 -19.49 -14.87
C GLN A 301 3.61 -18.12 -15.36
N VAL A 302 3.96 -18.02 -16.63
CA VAL A 302 4.55 -16.82 -17.24
C VAL A 302 3.60 -16.20 -18.25
N SER A 303 3.51 -14.87 -18.29
CA SER A 303 2.81 -14.13 -19.34
C SER A 303 3.43 -12.73 -19.54
N GLY A 304 3.59 -12.32 -20.79
CA GLY A 304 3.90 -10.92 -21.15
C GLY A 304 5.24 -10.35 -20.67
N ASN A 305 6.15 -11.14 -20.10
CA ASN A 305 7.46 -10.66 -19.64
C ASN A 305 8.38 -10.28 -20.82
N VAL A 306 9.26 -9.30 -20.59
CA VAL A 306 10.32 -8.92 -21.53
C VAL A 306 11.68 -9.34 -20.96
N PHE A 307 12.49 -9.99 -21.79
CA PHE A 307 13.85 -10.42 -21.48
C PHE A 307 14.83 -9.67 -22.39
N ASP A 308 15.40 -8.58 -21.89
CA ASP A 308 16.39 -7.75 -22.58
C ASP A 308 17.80 -8.10 -22.08
N ASN A 309 18.67 -8.59 -22.96
CA ASN A 309 20.01 -9.04 -22.61
C ASN A 309 20.05 -9.99 -21.38
N VAL A 310 19.17 -11.00 -21.39
CA VAL A 310 19.13 -12.04 -20.35
C VAL A 310 19.91 -13.26 -20.77
N THR A 311 20.80 -13.74 -19.90
CA THR A 311 21.57 -14.96 -20.09
C THR A 311 21.02 -16.11 -19.24
N TRP A 312 21.21 -17.34 -19.72
CA TRP A 312 20.68 -18.54 -19.10
C TRP A 312 21.76 -19.61 -19.02
N SER A 313 21.89 -20.25 -17.86
CA SER A 313 22.73 -21.42 -17.69
C SER A 313 22.11 -22.66 -18.36
N ALA A 314 22.90 -23.70 -18.57
CA ALA A 314 22.36 -25.00 -18.97
C ALA A 314 21.69 -25.67 -17.75
N PRO A 315 20.62 -26.47 -17.94
CA PRO A 315 20.09 -27.31 -16.87
C PRO A 315 21.15 -28.28 -16.33
N GLY A 316 21.18 -28.44 -15.02
CA GLY A 316 22.05 -29.33 -14.26
C GLY A 316 21.27 -30.15 -13.22
N GLU A 317 21.98 -30.74 -12.26
CA GLU A 317 21.36 -31.58 -11.22
C GLU A 317 20.46 -30.77 -10.27
N ASP A 318 20.92 -29.59 -9.85
CA ASP A 318 20.27 -28.73 -8.86
C ASP A 318 19.90 -27.34 -9.40
N ASN A 319 20.16 -27.10 -10.69
CA ASN A 319 19.85 -25.85 -11.39
C ASN A 319 19.01 -26.12 -12.66
N ASN A 320 17.79 -25.63 -12.66
CA ASN A 320 16.82 -25.79 -13.74
C ASN A 320 16.24 -24.42 -14.16
N PRO A 321 16.98 -23.66 -14.99
CA PRO A 321 16.51 -22.37 -15.52
C PRO A 321 15.28 -22.55 -16.43
N ALA A 322 14.33 -21.62 -16.37
CA ALA A 322 13.14 -21.64 -17.22
C ALA A 322 13.42 -21.23 -18.67
N GLY A 323 14.45 -20.41 -18.90
CA GLY A 323 14.81 -19.93 -20.23
C GLY A 323 15.70 -20.88 -21.04
N PRO A 324 16.12 -20.47 -22.25
CA PRO A 324 15.95 -19.14 -22.85
C PRO A 324 14.53 -18.83 -23.33
N ASN A 325 13.64 -19.82 -23.41
CA ASN A 325 12.24 -19.66 -23.81
C ASN A 325 11.30 -20.14 -22.69
N PRO A 326 11.05 -19.31 -21.66
CA PRO A 326 10.20 -19.72 -20.53
C PRO A 326 8.81 -20.16 -20.97
N THR A 327 8.41 -21.36 -20.54
CA THR A 327 7.07 -21.89 -20.72
C THR A 327 6.42 -22.14 -19.36
N SER A 328 5.11 -21.99 -19.27
CA SER A 328 4.38 -22.26 -18.03
C SER A 328 4.36 -23.76 -17.76
N ASN A 329 4.67 -24.16 -16.52
CA ASN A 329 4.62 -25.56 -16.07
C ASN A 329 3.52 -25.80 -15.01
N THR A 330 2.75 -24.76 -14.68
CA THR A 330 1.59 -24.82 -13.79
C THR A 330 0.58 -23.73 -14.13
N THR A 331 -0.53 -23.73 -13.39
CA THR A 331 -1.52 -22.65 -13.38
C THR A 331 -1.67 -22.12 -11.96
N VAL A 332 -1.69 -20.80 -11.81
CA VAL A 332 -1.81 -20.08 -10.54
C VAL A 332 -3.04 -19.17 -10.59
N SER A 333 -3.90 -19.26 -9.58
CA SER A 333 -5.09 -18.41 -9.43
C SER A 333 -4.80 -17.22 -8.52
N ILE A 334 -5.17 -16.02 -8.96
CA ILE A 334 -4.99 -14.77 -8.21
C ILE A 334 -6.36 -14.28 -7.71
N PRO A 335 -6.60 -14.21 -6.38
CA PRO A 335 -7.92 -13.96 -5.82
C PRO A 335 -8.26 -12.48 -5.62
N TYR A 336 -7.47 -11.56 -6.18
CA TYR A 336 -7.69 -10.12 -6.08
C TYR A 336 -7.66 -9.46 -7.45
N SER A 337 -8.25 -8.27 -7.55
CA SER A 337 -8.20 -7.45 -8.76
C SER A 337 -6.84 -6.76 -8.90
N TYR A 338 -6.31 -6.73 -10.10
CA TYR A 338 -5.08 -6.03 -10.45
C TYR A 338 -5.16 -5.55 -11.90
N SER A 339 -4.35 -4.55 -12.23
CA SER A 339 -4.14 -4.05 -13.57
C SER A 339 -2.66 -4.21 -13.91
N LEU A 340 -2.38 -4.61 -15.14
CA LEU A 340 -1.02 -4.78 -15.63
C LEU A 340 -0.67 -3.66 -16.58
N ASP A 341 0.45 -2.99 -16.34
CA ASP A 341 1.12 -2.21 -17.37
C ASP A 341 1.67 -3.13 -18.46
N ALA A 342 1.80 -2.60 -19.68
CA ALA A 342 2.58 -3.28 -20.70
C ALA A 342 4.03 -3.42 -20.24
N ALA A 343 4.62 -4.61 -20.37
CA ALA A 343 5.98 -4.85 -19.88
C ALA A 343 7.02 -3.88 -20.46
N SER A 344 6.84 -3.42 -21.70
CA SER A 344 7.75 -2.47 -22.36
C SER A 344 7.84 -1.10 -21.67
N CYS A 345 6.82 -0.67 -20.93
CA CYS A 345 6.83 0.61 -20.20
C CYS A 345 7.18 0.47 -18.71
N VAL A 346 7.32 -0.77 -18.22
CA VAL A 346 7.70 -1.05 -16.82
C VAL A 346 8.99 -0.33 -16.42
N PRO A 347 10.08 -0.30 -17.21
CA PRO A 347 11.28 0.45 -16.84
C PRO A 347 11.01 1.94 -16.56
N SER A 348 10.20 2.61 -17.38
CA SER A 348 9.88 4.03 -17.17
C SER A 348 8.94 4.23 -15.99
N ILE A 349 7.92 3.37 -15.84
CA ILE A 349 6.95 3.44 -14.74
C ILE A 349 7.64 3.22 -13.41
N VAL A 350 8.38 2.13 -13.27
CA VAL A 350 9.07 1.78 -12.03
C VAL A 350 10.13 2.83 -11.68
N THR A 351 10.86 3.36 -12.67
CA THR A 351 11.82 4.46 -12.41
C THR A 351 11.13 5.74 -11.91
N ALA A 352 9.91 6.01 -12.37
CA ALA A 352 9.15 7.20 -12.00
C ALA A 352 8.35 7.04 -10.69
N THR A 353 8.12 5.81 -10.21
CA THR A 353 7.22 5.51 -9.09
C THR A 353 7.93 4.88 -7.91
N ALA A 354 8.88 3.96 -8.11
CA ALA A 354 9.44 3.19 -7.02
C ALA A 354 10.37 3.98 -6.09
N GLY A 355 10.36 3.60 -4.82
CA GLY A 355 11.27 4.07 -3.77
C GLY A 355 10.70 5.15 -2.86
N ALA A 356 11.41 5.38 -1.76
CA ALA A 356 11.08 6.41 -0.80
C ALA A 356 11.31 7.81 -1.37
N ASN A 357 10.60 8.79 -0.81
CA ASN A 357 10.66 10.21 -1.16
C ASN A 357 10.32 10.50 -2.64
N ASN A 358 9.56 9.63 -3.29
CA ASN A 358 9.16 9.80 -4.69
C ASN A 358 7.71 10.32 -4.84
N GLY A 359 7.16 10.90 -3.78
CA GLY A 359 5.79 11.43 -3.77
C GLY A 359 4.71 10.36 -3.80
N LEU A 360 5.05 9.11 -3.45
CA LEU A 360 4.15 7.95 -3.43
C LEU A 360 3.44 7.72 -4.78
N LYS A 361 4.08 8.07 -5.89
CA LYS A 361 3.50 7.96 -7.23
C LYS A 361 3.19 6.50 -7.56
N VAL A 362 2.05 6.28 -8.20
CA VAL A 362 1.60 4.94 -8.62
C VAL A 362 1.37 4.89 -10.12
N SER A 363 1.34 3.70 -10.69
CA SER A 363 0.87 3.49 -12.06
C SER A 363 -0.65 3.64 -12.14
N ASP A 364 -1.14 4.16 -13.26
CA ASP A 364 -2.56 4.11 -13.64
C ASP A 364 -2.96 2.83 -14.39
N GLY A 365 -1.99 1.93 -14.64
CA GLY A 365 -2.18 0.70 -15.41
C GLY A 365 -2.23 0.91 -16.92
N ASN A 366 -1.87 2.10 -17.40
CA ASN A 366 -1.82 2.45 -18.82
C ASN A 366 -0.49 3.14 -19.18
N CYS A 367 0.60 2.65 -18.61
CA CYS A 367 1.95 3.17 -18.83
C CYS A 367 2.15 4.63 -18.42
N ALA A 368 1.37 5.15 -17.46
CA ALA A 368 1.59 6.47 -16.88
C ALA A 368 1.69 6.44 -15.35
N ALA A 369 2.56 7.28 -14.82
CA ALA A 369 2.70 7.51 -13.39
C ALA A 369 1.79 8.66 -12.95
N THR A 370 1.08 8.47 -11.85
CA THR A 370 0.18 9.46 -11.25
C THR A 370 0.55 9.67 -9.79
N THR A 371 0.31 10.88 -9.27
CA THR A 371 0.48 11.15 -7.84
C THR A 371 -0.84 10.85 -7.15
N PRO A 372 -0.88 10.08 -6.05
CA PRO A 372 -2.10 9.89 -5.30
C PRO A 372 -2.54 11.23 -4.72
N THR A 373 -3.77 11.65 -5.01
CA THR A 373 -4.32 12.87 -4.45
C THR A 373 -4.52 12.68 -2.96
N ALA A 374 -3.85 13.48 -2.13
CA ALA A 374 -4.13 13.53 -0.70
C ALA A 374 -5.56 14.07 -0.49
N THR A 375 -6.46 13.25 0.04
CA THR A 375 -7.74 13.74 0.54
C THR A 375 -7.43 14.64 1.72
N ALA A 376 -7.53 15.96 1.54
CA ALA A 376 -7.25 16.94 2.58
C ALA A 376 -8.12 16.65 3.82
N THR A 377 -7.48 16.35 4.94
CA THR A 377 -8.12 16.30 6.25
C THR A 377 -8.57 17.72 6.59
N SER A 378 -9.88 17.98 6.57
CA SER A 378 -10.42 19.25 7.04
C SER A 378 -10.09 19.39 8.52
N THR A 379 -9.17 20.31 8.83
CA THR A 379 -8.90 20.73 10.20
C THR A 379 -10.10 21.55 10.66
N PRO A 380 -10.80 21.20 11.76
CA PRO A 380 -11.89 22.01 12.26
C PRO A 380 -11.28 23.26 12.89
N THR A 381 -11.25 24.37 12.15
CA THR A 381 -10.91 25.67 12.72
C THR A 381 -12.13 26.16 13.48
N SER A 382 -12.02 26.26 14.80
CA SER A 382 -13.00 26.92 15.64
C SER A 382 -13.13 28.38 15.22
N THR A 383 -14.32 28.82 14.84
CA THR A 383 -14.61 30.25 14.73
C THR A 383 -15.97 30.56 15.34
N ALA A 384 -15.96 31.60 16.15
CA ALA A 384 -17.01 32.04 17.04
C ALA A 384 -18.31 32.46 16.33
N THR A 385 -19.40 32.29 17.07
CA THR A 385 -20.76 32.75 16.80
C THR A 385 -20.83 34.21 16.32
N ALA A 386 -21.41 34.43 15.14
CA ALA A 386 -21.97 35.72 14.76
C ALA A 386 -23.31 35.52 14.02
N THR A 387 -24.29 36.30 14.48
CA THR A 387 -25.70 36.42 14.08
C THR A 387 -25.91 36.71 12.58
N PRO A 388 -26.99 36.21 11.94
CA PRO A 388 -27.12 36.21 10.48
C PRO A 388 -27.60 37.55 9.92
N THR A 389 -27.12 37.91 8.73
CA THR A 389 -27.77 38.86 7.81
C THR A 389 -27.86 38.23 6.43
N ALA A 390 -29.01 38.42 5.79
CA ALA A 390 -29.54 37.61 4.71
C ALA A 390 -29.02 37.94 3.30
N THR A 391 -29.18 36.93 2.42
CA THR A 391 -29.26 36.96 0.94
C THR A 391 -27.89 36.87 0.24
N ALA A 392 -27.61 35.94 -0.69
CA ALA A 392 -28.49 35.31 -1.68
C ALA A 392 -28.32 33.78 -1.80
N THR A 393 -29.45 33.12 -2.01
CA THR A 393 -29.62 31.68 -2.26
C THR A 393 -29.10 31.28 -3.64
N PRO A 394 -28.16 30.32 -3.75
CA PRO A 394 -28.06 29.46 -4.92
C PRO A 394 -29.11 28.34 -4.77
N THR A 395 -29.99 28.26 -5.76
CA THR A 395 -31.05 27.26 -5.90
C THR A 395 -30.55 25.84 -5.63
N ALA A 396 -31.15 25.18 -4.64
CA ALA A 396 -31.03 23.75 -4.44
C ALA A 396 -31.66 23.01 -5.64
N THR A 397 -30.87 22.20 -6.35
CA THR A 397 -31.44 21.18 -7.23
C THR A 397 -31.97 20.06 -6.35
N ALA A 398 -33.30 19.92 -6.30
CA ALA A 398 -33.95 18.80 -5.65
C ALA A 398 -33.50 17.49 -6.32
N THR A 399 -32.91 16.58 -5.55
CA THR A 399 -32.71 15.19 -5.96
C THR A 399 -34.08 14.50 -5.95
N SER A 400 -34.70 14.40 -7.13
CA SER A 400 -35.96 13.68 -7.31
C SER A 400 -35.77 12.19 -7.00
N THR A 401 -36.50 11.67 -6.01
CA THR A 401 -36.67 10.21 -5.81
C THR A 401 -37.10 9.58 -7.14
N PRO A 402 -36.49 8.46 -7.57
CA PRO A 402 -36.94 7.75 -8.75
C PRO A 402 -38.42 7.35 -8.67
N GLY A 403 -39.20 7.64 -9.71
CA GLY A 403 -40.58 7.13 -9.83
C GLY A 403 -40.60 5.65 -10.22
N GLY A 404 -41.58 4.89 -9.71
CA GLY A 404 -41.76 3.45 -9.97
C GLY A 404 -41.92 2.62 -8.70
N THR A 405 -42.27 1.34 -8.84
CA THR A 405 -42.30 0.39 -7.72
C THR A 405 -40.87 0.06 -7.29
N ASN A 406 -40.54 0.26 -6.00
CA ASN A 406 -39.27 -0.19 -5.44
C ASN A 406 -39.23 -1.72 -5.37
N LEU A 407 -38.38 -2.34 -6.19
CA LEU A 407 -38.26 -3.79 -6.33
C LEU A 407 -37.44 -4.45 -5.21
N SER A 408 -36.83 -3.65 -4.33
CA SER A 408 -36.09 -4.16 -3.16
C SER A 408 -37.04 -4.63 -2.06
N ILE A 409 -38.23 -4.02 -1.95
CA ILE A 409 -39.23 -4.40 -0.94
C ILE A 409 -39.74 -5.81 -1.26
N GLY A 410 -39.57 -6.74 -0.31
CA GLY A 410 -39.91 -8.16 -0.47
C GLY A 410 -38.86 -9.01 -1.19
N ALA A 411 -37.73 -8.43 -1.58
CA ALA A 411 -36.57 -9.17 -2.08
C ALA A 411 -35.72 -9.76 -0.93
N ASP A 412 -34.66 -10.50 -1.26
CA ASP A 412 -33.62 -10.94 -0.32
C ASP A 412 -32.41 -10.00 -0.36
N SER A 413 -31.52 -10.11 0.62
CA SER A 413 -30.24 -9.38 0.64
C SER A 413 -29.09 -10.21 1.19
N ASP A 414 -27.87 -9.85 0.83
CA ASP A 414 -26.65 -10.23 1.54
C ASP A 414 -25.57 -9.17 1.32
N GLY A 415 -24.40 -9.37 1.92
CA GLY A 415 -23.27 -8.47 1.77
C GLY A 415 -21.96 -9.10 2.24
N SER A 416 -20.89 -8.32 2.12
CA SER A 416 -19.53 -8.70 2.51
C SER A 416 -19.36 -8.94 4.02
N SER A 417 -19.72 -7.94 4.83
CA SER A 417 -19.63 -7.93 6.29
C SER A 417 -20.73 -7.04 6.87
N LYS A 418 -20.94 -7.13 8.19
CA LYS A 418 -21.86 -6.22 8.90
C LYS A 418 -21.32 -5.87 10.29
N ALA A 419 -21.47 -4.60 10.68
CA ALA A 419 -21.21 -4.15 12.03
C ALA A 419 -22.24 -4.74 13.01
N SER A 420 -21.83 -4.92 14.26
CA SER A 420 -22.72 -5.39 15.34
C SER A 420 -23.95 -4.48 15.47
N GLY A 421 -25.13 -5.08 15.65
CA GLY A 421 -26.39 -4.35 15.76
C GLY A 421 -27.04 -3.95 14.42
N THR A 422 -26.44 -4.29 13.27
CA THR A 422 -27.02 -4.05 11.93
C THR A 422 -27.37 -5.36 11.22
N SER A 423 -28.20 -5.28 10.17
CA SER A 423 -28.58 -6.42 9.35
C SER A 423 -28.58 -6.05 7.88
N TYR A 424 -28.28 -7.01 7.00
CA TYR A 424 -28.53 -6.88 5.56
C TYR A 424 -30.03 -6.65 5.29
N GLY A 425 -30.90 -7.15 6.18
CA GLY A 425 -32.35 -6.91 6.23
C GLY A 425 -32.74 -5.44 6.04
N ASN A 426 -31.99 -4.58 6.71
CA ASN A 426 -32.37 -3.19 6.96
C ASN A 426 -32.39 -2.33 5.69
N VAL A 427 -31.71 -2.72 4.62
CA VAL A 427 -31.65 -1.88 3.39
C VAL A 427 -32.88 -1.98 2.49
N ARG A 428 -33.91 -2.72 2.90
CA ARG A 428 -35.10 -2.99 2.07
C ARG A 428 -36.39 -3.11 2.85
N ASP A 429 -36.41 -2.65 4.10
CA ASP A 429 -37.60 -2.68 4.94
C ASP A 429 -38.45 -1.41 4.80
N GLY A 430 -37.94 -0.38 4.11
CA GLY A 430 -38.61 0.89 3.91
C GLY A 430 -38.49 1.82 5.13
N ASP A 431 -37.68 1.47 6.12
CA ASP A 431 -37.46 2.23 7.34
C ASP A 431 -36.07 2.86 7.36
N THR A 432 -36.02 4.15 6.98
CA THR A 432 -34.78 4.94 6.98
C THR A 432 -34.12 5.15 8.36
N SER A 433 -34.76 4.72 9.45
CA SER A 433 -34.18 4.74 10.79
C SER A 433 -33.29 3.53 11.09
N THR A 434 -33.48 2.42 10.37
CA THR A 434 -32.59 1.27 10.42
C THR A 434 -31.56 1.36 9.27
N TYR A 435 -30.47 0.59 9.38
CA TYR A 435 -29.45 0.57 8.34
C TYR A 435 -28.60 -0.69 8.37
N TRP A 436 -28.01 -1.00 7.23
CA TRP A 436 -26.82 -1.84 7.15
C TRP A 436 -25.57 -0.97 7.22
N SER A 437 -24.56 -1.47 7.93
CA SER A 437 -23.22 -0.88 7.97
C SER A 437 -22.21 -2.01 7.79
N PRO A 438 -21.21 -1.89 6.91
CA PRO A 438 -20.11 -2.84 6.87
C PRO A 438 -19.27 -2.73 8.16
N ALA A 439 -18.40 -3.72 8.39
CA ALA A 439 -17.50 -3.74 9.54
C ALA A 439 -16.37 -2.69 9.46
N GLY A 440 -16.16 -2.08 8.28
CA GLY A 440 -15.14 -1.06 8.04
C GLY A 440 -15.66 0.11 7.20
N SER A 441 -14.75 0.86 6.57
CA SER A 441 -15.07 1.99 5.67
C SER A 441 -15.49 1.55 4.26
N THR A 442 -15.33 0.27 3.93
CA THR A 442 -15.74 -0.29 2.64
C THR A 442 -16.58 -1.53 2.85
N GLY A 443 -17.32 -1.93 1.83
CA GLY A 443 -18.12 -3.14 1.87
C GLY A 443 -19.16 -3.16 0.79
N SER A 444 -19.66 -4.36 0.50
CA SER A 444 -20.76 -4.58 -0.44
C SER A 444 -22.05 -4.98 0.26
N ILE A 445 -23.16 -4.47 -0.27
CA ILE A 445 -24.53 -4.87 0.04
C ILE A 445 -25.25 -5.18 -1.26
N SER A 446 -26.12 -6.18 -1.26
CA SER A 446 -26.80 -6.67 -2.47
C SER A 446 -28.29 -6.87 -2.24
N ILE A 447 -29.06 -6.68 -3.31
CA ILE A 447 -30.47 -7.11 -3.42
C ILE A 447 -30.54 -8.33 -4.34
N LYS A 448 -31.34 -9.32 -3.94
CA LYS A 448 -31.48 -10.64 -4.58
C LYS A 448 -32.94 -10.97 -4.83
N TRP A 449 -33.25 -11.51 -6.01
CA TRP A 449 -34.58 -11.99 -6.37
C TRP A 449 -34.55 -13.48 -6.70
N GLY A 450 -35.68 -14.18 -6.48
CA GLY A 450 -35.81 -15.61 -6.81
C GLY A 450 -35.72 -15.91 -8.32
N SER A 451 -35.98 -14.91 -9.17
CA SER A 451 -35.87 -14.96 -10.62
C SER A 451 -35.22 -13.69 -11.18
N ALA A 452 -34.78 -13.76 -12.45
CA ALA A 452 -34.14 -12.61 -13.09
C ALA A 452 -35.11 -11.43 -13.14
N THR A 453 -34.69 -10.30 -12.59
CA THR A 453 -35.46 -9.07 -12.48
C THR A 453 -34.74 -7.97 -13.26
N THR A 454 -35.50 -7.19 -14.03
CA THR A 454 -34.95 -6.09 -14.81
C THR A 454 -34.84 -4.85 -13.96
N VAL A 455 -33.63 -4.29 -13.88
CA VAL A 455 -33.32 -3.07 -13.12
C VAL A 455 -32.49 -2.15 -14.02
N SER A 456 -32.80 -0.86 -14.04
CA SER A 456 -32.02 0.19 -14.72
C SER A 456 -31.60 1.33 -13.81
N LYS A 457 -32.12 1.35 -12.57
CA LYS A 457 -31.85 2.41 -11.61
C LYS A 457 -31.87 1.89 -10.19
N ILE A 458 -31.02 2.46 -9.36
CA ILE A 458 -31.00 2.24 -7.92
C ILE A 458 -31.04 3.59 -7.20
N ASN A 459 -31.46 3.60 -5.95
CA ASN A 459 -31.33 4.76 -5.08
C ASN A 459 -30.77 4.32 -3.73
N ILE A 460 -29.60 4.86 -3.39
CA ILE A 460 -28.93 4.59 -2.13
C ILE A 460 -29.26 5.70 -1.17
N ARG A 461 -29.93 5.38 -0.06
CA ARG A 461 -30.20 6.33 1.03
C ARG A 461 -29.26 6.06 2.18
N GLU A 462 -28.58 7.09 2.65
CA GLU A 462 -27.78 7.01 3.87
C GLU A 462 -28.65 7.26 5.11
N ALA A 463 -28.30 6.59 6.20
CA ALA A 463 -28.94 6.82 7.50
C ALA A 463 -28.68 8.24 8.01
N SER A 464 -29.59 8.75 8.82
CA SER A 464 -29.40 10.03 9.52
C SER A 464 -28.11 10.00 10.35
N GLY A 465 -27.30 11.07 10.24
CA GLY A 465 -25.98 11.16 10.88
C GLY A 465 -24.84 10.45 10.15
N ALA A 466 -25.10 9.86 8.99
CA ALA A 466 -24.08 9.28 8.10
C ALA A 466 -24.17 9.80 6.66
N THR A 467 -25.01 10.81 6.41
CA THR A 467 -25.15 11.42 5.08
C THR A 467 -23.84 12.05 4.62
N GLY A 468 -23.41 11.69 3.41
CA GLY A 468 -22.14 12.11 2.82
C GLY A 468 -20.95 11.21 3.19
N ASN A 469 -21.18 10.10 3.88
CA ASN A 469 -20.11 9.16 4.23
C ASN A 469 -19.68 8.33 3.02
N ILE A 470 -20.64 7.88 2.21
CA ILE A 470 -20.38 7.07 1.02
C ILE A 470 -19.63 7.92 -0.01
N GLY A 471 -18.37 7.57 -0.22
CA GLY A 471 -17.48 8.15 -1.22
C GLY A 471 -17.63 7.40 -2.54
N SER A 472 -16.58 6.73 -3.00
CA SER A 472 -16.59 5.96 -4.25
C SER A 472 -17.28 4.61 -4.13
N TRP A 473 -17.92 4.19 -5.22
CA TRP A 473 -18.62 2.91 -5.28
C TRP A 473 -18.68 2.37 -6.72
N ARG A 474 -19.01 1.07 -6.83
CA ARG A 474 -19.39 0.41 -8.08
C ARG A 474 -20.65 -0.43 -7.91
N VAL A 475 -21.44 -0.53 -8.97
CA VAL A 475 -22.64 -1.37 -9.06
C VAL A 475 -22.30 -2.55 -9.96
N LEU A 476 -22.50 -3.76 -9.46
CA LEU A 476 -22.18 -4.99 -10.16
C LEU A 476 -23.43 -5.83 -10.42
N ASN A 477 -23.43 -6.50 -11.58
CA ASN A 477 -24.25 -7.69 -11.77
C ASN A 477 -23.53 -8.85 -11.07
N ALA A 478 -24.05 -9.28 -9.93
CA ALA A 478 -23.38 -10.28 -9.11
C ALA A 478 -23.50 -11.71 -9.64
N ASP A 479 -24.38 -11.96 -10.62
CA ASP A 479 -24.46 -13.26 -11.28
C ASP A 479 -23.27 -13.49 -12.23
N THR A 480 -22.70 -12.40 -12.76
CA THR A 480 -21.65 -12.44 -13.80
C THR A 480 -20.35 -11.75 -13.40
N GLY A 481 -20.38 -10.92 -12.35
CA GLY A 481 -19.29 -10.03 -11.96
C GLY A 481 -19.14 -8.78 -12.83
N ALA A 482 -20.05 -8.55 -13.79
CA ALA A 482 -19.95 -7.42 -14.71
C ALA A 482 -20.22 -6.08 -14.00
N LEU A 483 -19.39 -5.08 -14.30
CA LEU A 483 -19.58 -3.70 -13.85
C LEU A 483 -20.75 -3.07 -14.62
N LEU A 484 -21.79 -2.65 -13.90
CA LEU A 484 -22.94 -1.94 -14.48
C LEU A 484 -22.68 -0.44 -14.53
N THR A 485 -22.13 0.13 -13.46
CA THR A 485 -21.74 1.54 -13.37
C THR A 485 -20.86 1.77 -12.13
N SER A 486 -20.21 2.92 -12.04
CA SER A 486 -19.43 3.36 -10.88
C SER A 486 -19.59 4.86 -10.68
N GLY A 487 -19.36 5.33 -9.45
CA GLY A 487 -19.50 6.74 -9.15
C GLY A 487 -19.12 7.07 -7.72
N SER A 488 -19.63 8.19 -7.24
CA SER A 488 -19.41 8.66 -5.88
C SER A 488 -20.67 9.28 -5.28
N GLY A 489 -20.79 9.22 -3.95
CA GLY A 489 -21.93 9.78 -3.22
C GLY A 489 -23.16 8.87 -3.26
N ALA A 490 -23.99 8.95 -2.22
CA ALA A 490 -25.28 8.29 -2.21
C ALA A 490 -26.32 9.03 -3.07
N GLY A 491 -27.43 8.36 -3.40
CA GLY A 491 -28.53 8.92 -4.18
C GLY A 491 -28.95 8.06 -5.36
N ALA A 492 -29.68 8.69 -6.29
CA ALA A 492 -30.23 8.03 -7.47
C ALA A 492 -29.15 7.78 -8.53
N ILE A 493 -28.99 6.52 -8.93
CA ILE A 493 -27.95 6.05 -9.85
C ILE A 493 -28.62 5.30 -10.98
N SER A 494 -28.34 5.68 -12.22
CA SER A 494 -28.87 5.01 -13.41
C SER A 494 -27.78 4.22 -14.13
N PHE A 495 -28.16 3.13 -14.78
CA PHE A 495 -27.29 2.30 -15.62
C PHE A 495 -28.12 1.64 -16.72
N THR A 496 -27.45 1.00 -17.69
CA THR A 496 -28.12 0.27 -18.76
C THR A 496 -29.06 -0.79 -18.18
N SER A 497 -30.32 -0.81 -18.63
CA SER A 497 -31.32 -1.79 -18.17
C SER A 497 -30.76 -3.22 -18.29
N THR A 498 -30.71 -3.91 -17.15
CA THR A 498 -30.06 -5.22 -17.03
C THR A 498 -31.00 -6.19 -16.32
N SER A 499 -31.16 -7.39 -16.88
CA SER A 499 -31.90 -8.48 -16.24
C SER A 499 -30.92 -9.37 -15.45
N LEU A 500 -31.14 -9.49 -14.14
CA LEU A 500 -30.22 -10.13 -13.21
C LEU A 500 -30.97 -10.63 -11.96
N LYS A 501 -30.45 -11.66 -11.29
CA LYS A 501 -30.98 -12.18 -10.03
C LYS A 501 -30.36 -11.49 -8.82
N LYS A 502 -29.20 -10.87 -8.96
CA LYS A 502 -28.52 -10.16 -7.86
C LYS A 502 -27.75 -8.93 -8.32
N VAL A 503 -28.09 -7.77 -7.75
CA VAL A 503 -27.34 -6.51 -7.92
C VAL A 503 -26.57 -6.20 -6.65
N THR A 504 -25.30 -5.81 -6.80
CA THR A 504 -24.45 -5.46 -5.67
C THR A 504 -24.03 -4.00 -5.76
N PHE A 505 -24.25 -3.25 -4.69
CA PHE A 505 -23.65 -1.93 -4.47
C PHE A 505 -22.42 -2.10 -3.58
N GLU A 506 -21.25 -1.84 -4.14
CA GLU A 506 -19.96 -2.00 -3.48
C GLU A 506 -19.32 -0.65 -3.21
N ILE A 507 -19.19 -0.31 -1.94
CA ILE A 507 -18.52 0.90 -1.47
C ILE A 507 -17.03 0.62 -1.49
N THR A 508 -16.32 1.32 -2.36
CA THR A 508 -14.86 1.20 -2.54
C THR A 508 -14.11 2.30 -1.81
N GLY A 509 -14.80 3.34 -1.34
CA GLY A 509 -14.24 4.40 -0.51
C GLY A 509 -15.33 5.15 0.24
N SER A 510 -15.04 5.57 1.46
CA SER A 510 -15.91 6.40 2.28
C SER A 510 -15.10 7.33 3.18
N SER A 511 -15.71 8.44 3.60
CA SER A 511 -15.10 9.40 4.53
C SER A 511 -15.26 8.98 5.99
N ALA A 512 -16.20 8.08 6.28
CA ALA A 512 -16.43 7.42 7.56
C ALA A 512 -17.22 6.12 7.35
N VAL A 513 -17.36 5.28 8.38
CA VAL A 513 -18.10 4.01 8.29
C VAL A 513 -19.49 4.26 7.68
N PRO A 514 -19.78 3.72 6.48
CA PRO A 514 -21.01 4.05 5.76
C PRO A 514 -22.20 3.33 6.39
N ARG A 515 -23.36 3.97 6.32
CA ARG A 515 -24.62 3.41 6.82
C ARG A 515 -25.68 3.54 5.73
N VAL A 516 -25.94 2.45 5.04
CA VAL A 516 -26.99 2.39 4.02
C VAL A 516 -28.30 2.10 4.72
N ALA A 517 -29.18 3.08 4.74
CA ALA A 517 -30.53 2.93 5.26
C ALA A 517 -31.43 2.22 4.24
N GLU A 518 -31.36 2.61 2.96
CA GLU A 518 -32.12 1.93 1.90
C GLU A 518 -31.25 1.70 0.66
N PHE A 519 -31.41 0.52 0.06
CA PHE A 519 -30.91 0.17 -1.26
C PHE A 519 -32.12 -0.12 -2.14
N GLU A 520 -32.72 0.94 -2.69
CA GLU A 520 -33.91 0.86 -3.54
C GLU A 520 -33.52 0.50 -4.98
N THR A 521 -34.34 -0.31 -5.65
CA THR A 521 -34.10 -0.78 -7.03
C THR A 521 -35.34 -0.52 -7.89
N TYR A 522 -35.14 -0.12 -9.15
CA TYR A 522 -36.21 0.26 -10.07
C TYR A 522 -35.91 -0.24 -11.50
N ALA A 523 -36.98 -0.65 -12.20
CA ALA A 523 -36.93 -1.11 -13.59
C ALA A 523 -36.44 -0.04 -14.56
#